data_AF-A0A165T9C8-F1
#
_entry.id   AF-A0A165T9C8-F1
#
_cell.length_a   1.000
_cell.length_b   1.000
_cell.length_c   1.000
_cell.angle_alpha   90.00
_cell.angle_beta   90.00
_cell.angle_gamma   90.00
#
_symmetry.space_group_name_H-M   'P 1'
#
loop_
_entity.id
_entity.type
_entity.pdbx_description
1 polymer ?
#
loop_
_entity_poly.entity_id
_entity_poly.type
_entity_poly.pdbx_seq_one_letter_code
_entity_poly.pdbx_strand_id
1 'polypeptide(L)'
;MATNGHVKPQNHPRRKAHETHEIPDTGWRGELPSMKGGTYEKDYMHKPPYEWKSEGELFRPKYYLQCWCGHVAFEFHGDPLDAKHCHCCQCQRLHGAPFQWAVIFPKTSVRMVRNEGNALHFFSTEDQTAEHSVPCKVSCNVCRSPIFDEGRNTVLAYPSSFRFKDNRIPLDFQPTAHIFYGQRVMDVPDGVPKWSGHKGESKLMQEIEEKEGTLPKYKGKPYTYTKGEKEAQGPDT
;
A
#
# COMPACT_ATOMS: atom_id res chain seq x y z
N MET A 1 -19.64 12.78 22.75
CA MET A 1 -19.33 12.93 21.30
C MET A 1 -17.81 12.89 21.17
N ALA A 2 -17.26 11.79 20.66
CA ALA A 2 -15.81 11.62 20.55
C ALA A 2 -15.30 12.33 19.29
N THR A 3 -14.46 13.33 19.46
CA THR A 3 -13.77 14.01 18.35
C THR A 3 -12.74 13.07 17.76
N ASN A 4 -13.04 12.48 16.60
CA ASN A 4 -12.07 11.80 15.74
C ASN A 4 -11.11 12.87 15.16
N GLY A 5 -10.13 13.29 15.96
CA GLY A 5 -9.03 14.08 15.48
C GLY A 5 -8.06 13.19 14.71
N HIS A 6 -7.92 13.41 13.40
CA HIS A 6 -6.71 13.00 12.70
C HIS A 6 -5.52 13.57 13.48
N VAL A 7 -4.65 12.67 13.96
CA VAL A 7 -3.38 13.07 14.59
C VAL A 7 -2.59 13.88 13.58
N LYS A 8 -2.20 15.10 13.95
CA LYS A 8 -1.41 15.98 13.08
C LYS A 8 -0.12 15.25 12.66
N PRO A 9 0.33 15.35 11.39
CA PRO A 9 1.53 14.66 10.88
C PRO A 9 2.79 14.87 11.74
N GLN A 10 2.85 16.01 12.45
CA GLN A 10 3.98 16.39 13.31
C GLN A 10 4.10 15.56 14.60
N ASN A 11 3.04 14.86 15.02
CA ASN A 11 3.03 14.00 16.21
C ASN A 11 3.12 12.50 15.88
N HIS A 12 3.25 12.14 14.60
CA HIS A 12 3.62 10.78 14.26
C HIS A 12 5.12 10.60 14.54
N PRO A 13 5.52 9.61 15.37
CA PRO A 13 6.93 9.28 15.49
C PRO A 13 7.45 9.01 14.09
N ARG A 14 8.47 9.79 13.66
CA ARG A 14 9.14 9.53 12.39
C ARG A 14 9.63 8.09 12.43
N ARG A 15 9.02 7.21 11.61
CA ARG A 15 9.55 5.87 11.37
C ARG A 15 10.99 6.07 10.92
N LYS A 16 11.96 5.49 11.63
CA LYS A 16 13.37 5.64 11.27
C LYS A 16 13.52 5.11 9.84
N ALA A 17 13.96 5.97 8.93
CA ALA A 17 13.98 5.71 7.49
C ALA A 17 14.92 4.55 7.06
N HIS A 18 15.46 3.79 8.01
CA HIS A 18 16.56 2.83 7.83
C HIS A 18 16.40 1.54 8.65
N GLU A 19 15.25 1.28 9.28
CA GLU A 19 15.01 -0.07 9.83
C GLU A 19 14.75 -1.01 8.65
N THR A 20 15.79 -1.73 8.23
CA THR A 20 15.65 -2.87 7.32
C THR A 20 14.80 -3.90 8.03
N HIS A 21 13.55 -4.05 7.61
CA HIS A 21 12.71 -5.14 8.10
C HIS A 21 13.33 -6.45 7.61
N GLU A 22 13.89 -7.23 8.54
CA GLU A 22 14.33 -8.59 8.24
C GLU A 22 13.13 -9.38 7.71
N ILE A 23 13.36 -10.15 6.65
CA ILE A 23 12.33 -11.03 6.11
C ILE A 23 12.10 -12.14 7.15
N PRO A 24 10.88 -12.29 7.70
CA PRO A 24 10.62 -13.29 8.73
C PRO A 24 10.76 -14.69 8.15
N ASP A 25 11.29 -15.64 8.94
CA ASP A 25 11.19 -17.06 8.60
C ASP A 25 9.72 -17.48 8.70
N THR A 26 9.15 -17.85 7.56
CA THR A 26 7.75 -18.26 7.47
C THR A 26 7.57 -19.76 7.31
N GLY A 27 8.64 -20.54 7.42
CA GLY A 27 8.62 -21.99 7.18
C GLY A 27 8.56 -22.36 5.70
N TRP A 28 8.72 -21.40 4.78
CA TRP A 28 8.93 -21.70 3.37
C TRP A 28 10.37 -22.17 3.16
N ARG A 29 10.55 -23.30 2.45
CA ARG A 29 11.87 -23.90 2.17
C ARG A 29 12.16 -24.04 0.68
N GLY A 30 11.19 -23.77 -0.18
CA GLY A 30 11.39 -23.75 -1.62
C GLY A 30 12.11 -22.49 -2.10
N GLU A 31 12.43 -22.43 -3.38
CA GLU A 31 12.85 -21.19 -4.03
C GLU A 31 11.72 -20.15 -4.00
N LEU A 32 12.06 -18.87 -4.05
CA LEU A 32 11.06 -17.82 -4.16
C LEU A 32 10.38 -17.92 -5.55
N PRO A 33 9.07 -18.15 -5.62
CA PRO A 33 8.38 -18.36 -6.89
C PRO A 33 8.32 -17.09 -7.74
N SER A 34 8.29 -17.26 -9.06
CA SER A 34 8.11 -16.20 -10.07
C SER A 34 9.19 -15.10 -10.07
N MET A 35 10.37 -15.36 -9.50
CA MET A 35 11.48 -14.40 -9.51
C MET A 35 11.87 -13.95 -10.92
N LYS A 36 11.74 -14.84 -11.91
CA LYS A 36 12.05 -14.54 -13.32
C LYS A 36 10.97 -13.70 -14.01
N GLY A 37 9.83 -13.48 -13.37
CA GLY A 37 8.65 -12.86 -13.98
C GLY A 37 8.01 -13.74 -15.06
N GLY A 38 7.08 -13.18 -15.82
CA GLY A 38 6.38 -13.85 -16.91
C GLY A 38 5.45 -14.97 -16.43
N THR A 39 5.15 -15.89 -17.36
CA THR A 39 4.23 -17.03 -17.18
C THR A 39 4.96 -18.35 -16.83
N TYR A 40 6.27 -18.28 -16.55
CA TYR A 40 7.11 -19.48 -16.44
C TYR A 40 6.93 -20.28 -15.15
N GLU A 41 6.38 -19.67 -14.10
CA GLU A 41 6.19 -20.33 -12.81
C GLU A 41 5.06 -21.35 -12.88
N LYS A 42 5.41 -22.62 -12.95
CA LYS A 42 4.45 -23.72 -12.91
C LYS A 42 3.87 -23.89 -11.50
N ASP A 43 2.62 -24.31 -11.43
CA ASP A 43 1.92 -24.59 -10.17
C ASP A 43 1.99 -23.41 -9.19
N TYR A 44 2.03 -22.18 -9.71
CA TYR A 44 2.18 -20.96 -8.91
C TYR A 44 1.09 -20.86 -7.83
N MET A 45 -0.12 -21.37 -8.11
CA MET A 45 -1.25 -21.41 -7.17
C MET A 45 -0.95 -22.20 -5.89
N HIS A 46 0.03 -23.12 -5.92
CA HIS A 46 0.46 -23.93 -4.78
C HIS A 46 1.79 -23.43 -4.15
N LYS A 47 2.12 -22.16 -4.38
CA LYS A 47 3.35 -21.50 -3.92
C LYS A 47 3.02 -20.10 -3.39
N PRO A 48 3.89 -19.46 -2.60
CA PRO A 48 3.68 -18.08 -2.16
C PRO A 48 3.46 -17.10 -3.35
N PRO A 49 2.52 -16.15 -3.29
CA PRO A 49 1.69 -15.78 -2.14
C PRO A 49 0.35 -16.52 -2.06
N TYR A 50 0.16 -17.60 -2.81
CA TYR A 50 -1.10 -18.34 -2.92
C TYR A 50 -1.20 -19.46 -1.87
N GLU A 51 -1.58 -20.67 -2.24
CA GLU A 51 -1.79 -21.76 -1.30
C GLU A 51 -0.49 -22.48 -0.99
N TRP A 52 0.02 -22.39 0.24
CA TRP A 52 1.22 -23.13 0.65
C TRP A 52 1.22 -23.39 2.16
N LYS A 53 2.03 -24.34 2.60
CA LYS A 53 2.13 -24.78 4.01
C LYS A 53 3.44 -24.32 4.63
N SER A 54 3.35 -23.88 5.88
CA SER A 54 4.50 -23.47 6.68
C SER A 54 5.13 -24.69 7.34
N GLU A 55 6.41 -24.95 7.08
CA GLU A 55 7.15 -25.94 7.85
C GLU A 55 7.29 -25.47 9.30
N GLY A 56 6.95 -26.35 10.25
CA GLY A 56 7.04 -26.06 11.68
C GLY A 56 6.04 -25.03 12.20
N GLU A 57 4.97 -24.74 11.44
CA GLU A 57 3.92 -23.76 11.83
C GLU A 57 4.50 -22.37 12.16
N LEU A 58 5.55 -21.98 11.45
CA LEU A 58 6.25 -20.70 11.65
C LEU A 58 5.46 -19.50 11.10
N PHE A 59 4.54 -19.72 10.15
CA PHE A 59 3.68 -18.67 9.62
C PHE A 59 2.63 -18.25 10.65
N ARG A 60 2.74 -17.01 11.16
CA ARG A 60 1.79 -16.45 12.13
C ARG A 60 1.00 -15.29 11.51
N PRO A 61 -0.29 -15.47 11.19
CA PRO A 61 -1.11 -14.40 10.62
C PRO A 61 -1.16 -13.19 11.56
N LYS A 62 -0.73 -12.03 11.05
CA LYS A 62 -0.83 -10.72 11.73
C LYS A 62 -1.93 -9.85 11.10
N TYR A 63 -2.09 -9.92 9.78
CA TYR A 63 -3.11 -9.16 9.06
C TYR A 63 -3.95 -10.05 8.16
N TYR A 64 -5.21 -9.66 7.97
CA TYR A 64 -6.18 -10.35 7.12
C TYR A 64 -6.71 -9.39 6.04
N LEU A 65 -6.70 -9.87 4.80
CA LEU A 65 -7.20 -9.16 3.62
C LEU A 65 -8.33 -9.97 3.00
N GLN A 66 -9.40 -9.29 2.59
CA GLN A 66 -10.43 -9.90 1.75
C GLN A 66 -10.93 -8.92 0.69
N CYS A 67 -11.40 -9.44 -0.44
CA CYS A 67 -12.17 -8.64 -1.37
C CYS A 67 -13.52 -8.23 -0.75
N TRP A 68 -14.23 -7.29 -1.39
CA TRP A 68 -15.50 -6.76 -0.88
C TRP A 68 -16.57 -7.85 -0.70
N CYS A 69 -16.72 -8.77 -1.66
CA CYS A 69 -17.68 -9.87 -1.53
C CYS A 69 -17.19 -11.02 -0.63
N GLY A 70 -15.93 -11.02 -0.22
CA GLY A 70 -15.36 -12.03 0.66
C GLY A 70 -15.00 -13.37 0.01
N HIS A 71 -15.18 -13.54 -1.31
CA HIS A 71 -14.83 -14.79 -2.03
C HIS A 71 -13.32 -15.04 -2.11
N VAL A 72 -12.51 -13.98 -2.07
CA VAL A 72 -11.05 -14.05 -2.11
C VAL A 72 -10.50 -13.46 -0.82
N ALA A 73 -9.63 -14.21 -0.14
CA ALA A 73 -9.01 -13.77 1.10
C ALA A 73 -7.56 -14.27 1.27
N PHE A 74 -6.75 -13.47 1.95
CA PHE A 74 -5.34 -13.70 2.21
C PHE A 74 -4.98 -13.39 3.66
N GLU A 75 -3.98 -14.09 4.17
CA GLU A 75 -3.33 -13.80 5.45
C GLU A 75 -1.91 -13.31 5.21
N PHE A 76 -1.46 -12.41 6.07
CA PHE A 76 -0.14 -11.79 6.02
C PHE A 76 0.58 -12.00 7.36
N HIS A 77 1.83 -12.47 7.31
CA HIS A 77 2.73 -12.66 8.44
C HIS A 77 3.75 -11.51 8.52
N GLY A 78 4.10 -11.09 9.73
CA GLY A 78 5.15 -10.10 9.97
C GLY A 78 4.73 -8.68 9.60
N ASP A 79 5.69 -7.78 9.61
CA ASP A 79 5.48 -6.37 9.28
C ASP A 79 5.84 -6.04 7.84
N PRO A 80 5.16 -5.07 7.23
CA PRO A 80 5.47 -4.65 5.87
C PRO A 80 6.84 -3.99 5.78
N LEU A 81 7.53 -4.29 4.69
CA LEU A 81 8.86 -3.74 4.36
C LEU A 81 8.80 -2.23 4.13
N ASP A 82 7.75 -1.75 3.46
CA ASP A 82 7.54 -0.34 3.18
C ASP A 82 6.08 -0.10 2.75
N ALA A 83 5.66 1.15 2.68
CA ALA A 83 4.39 1.57 2.11
C ALA A 83 4.55 2.84 1.28
N LYS A 84 3.81 2.95 0.18
CA LYS A 84 3.95 4.06 -0.79
C LYS A 84 2.61 4.46 -1.40
N HIS A 85 2.53 5.74 -1.76
CA HIS A 85 1.51 6.25 -2.67
C HIS A 85 2.08 6.38 -4.09
N CYS A 86 1.57 5.60 -5.04
CA CYS A 86 1.97 5.66 -6.44
C CYS A 86 1.02 6.54 -7.25
N HIS A 87 1.59 7.56 -7.90
CA HIS A 87 0.86 8.54 -8.71
C HIS A 87 1.01 8.32 -10.21
N CYS A 88 1.56 7.19 -10.68
CA CYS A 88 1.71 7.01 -12.12
C CYS A 88 0.34 6.87 -12.81
N CYS A 89 0.23 7.33 -14.06
CA CYS A 89 -1.03 7.30 -14.82
C CYS A 89 -1.61 5.87 -14.92
N GLN A 90 -0.77 4.84 -14.97
CA GLN A 90 -1.21 3.45 -15.00
C GLN A 90 -1.92 3.05 -13.69
N CYS A 91 -1.32 3.35 -12.54
CA CYS A 91 -1.95 3.11 -11.23
C CYS A 91 -3.25 3.91 -11.10
N GLN A 92 -3.29 5.16 -11.55
CA GLN A 92 -4.53 5.95 -11.50
C GLN A 92 -5.66 5.31 -12.30
N ARG A 93 -5.38 4.90 -13.55
CA ARG A 93 -6.37 4.32 -14.46
C ARG A 93 -6.85 2.94 -14.00
N LEU A 94 -5.93 2.08 -13.55
CA LEU A 94 -6.28 0.72 -13.12
C LEU A 94 -7.08 0.69 -11.81
N HIS A 95 -6.83 1.65 -10.92
CA HIS A 95 -7.51 1.72 -9.63
C HIS A 95 -8.71 2.66 -9.60
N GLY A 96 -8.88 3.48 -10.65
CA GLY A 96 -9.91 4.53 -10.67
C GLY A 96 -9.74 5.53 -9.53
N ALA A 97 -8.50 5.82 -9.14
CA ALA A 97 -8.17 6.63 -7.96
C ALA A 97 -7.06 7.65 -8.27
N PRO A 98 -6.98 8.79 -7.55
CA PRO A 98 -5.94 9.80 -7.77
C PRO A 98 -4.51 9.27 -7.58
N PHE A 99 -4.36 8.25 -6.73
CA PHE A 99 -3.13 7.50 -6.52
C PHE A 99 -3.47 6.13 -5.93
N GLN A 100 -2.53 5.20 -6.03
CA GLN A 100 -2.63 3.86 -5.46
C GLN A 100 -1.81 3.79 -4.17
N TRP A 101 -2.36 3.20 -3.11
CA TRP A 101 -1.62 2.95 -1.86
C TRP A 101 -1.21 1.48 -1.79
N ALA A 102 0.09 1.23 -1.84
CA ALA A 102 0.69 -0.10 -1.78
C ALA A 102 1.48 -0.28 -0.48
N VAL A 103 1.30 -1.43 0.16
CA VAL A 103 2.07 -1.89 1.32
C VAL A 103 2.80 -3.17 0.93
N ILE A 104 4.11 -3.19 1.13
CA ILE A 104 5.01 -4.17 0.53
C ILE A 104 5.32 -5.27 1.54
N PHE A 105 5.03 -6.52 1.18
CA PHE A 105 5.37 -7.71 1.95
C PHE A 105 6.27 -8.66 1.15
N PRO A 106 7.14 -9.46 1.79
CA PRO A 106 7.77 -10.60 1.14
C PRO A 106 6.70 -11.58 0.64
N LYS A 107 6.89 -12.25 -0.51
CA LYS A 107 5.88 -13.21 -1.03
C LYS A 107 5.61 -14.34 -0.04
N THR A 108 6.66 -14.84 0.62
CA THR A 108 6.60 -15.90 1.63
C THR A 108 5.89 -15.47 2.92
N SER A 109 5.61 -14.18 3.09
CA SER A 109 4.82 -13.63 4.18
C SER A 109 3.34 -13.52 3.85
N VAL A 110 2.89 -14.03 2.69
CA VAL A 110 1.50 -13.97 2.26
C VAL A 110 1.02 -15.36 1.87
N ARG A 111 -0.19 -15.73 2.26
CA ARG A 111 -0.86 -16.95 1.77
C ARG A 111 -2.34 -16.71 1.51
N MET A 112 -2.84 -17.33 0.45
CA MET A 112 -4.27 -17.34 0.14
C MET A 112 -4.98 -18.32 1.07
N VAL A 113 -6.10 -17.87 1.65
CA VAL A 113 -6.93 -18.70 2.55
C VAL A 113 -8.36 -18.89 2.04
N ARG A 114 -8.74 -18.18 0.96
CA ARG A 114 -10.02 -18.38 0.30
C ARG A 114 -9.96 -17.99 -1.17
N ASN A 115 -10.53 -18.83 -2.03
CA ASN A 115 -10.75 -18.58 -3.46
C ASN A 115 -12.07 -19.25 -3.90
N GLU A 116 -13.18 -18.75 -3.37
CA GLU A 116 -14.49 -19.32 -3.61
C GLU A 116 -14.91 -19.19 -5.09
N GLY A 117 -15.32 -20.31 -5.70
CA GLY A 117 -15.74 -20.34 -7.09
C GLY A 117 -14.64 -19.94 -8.09
N ASN A 118 -13.36 -20.08 -7.74
CA ASN A 118 -12.22 -19.60 -8.53
C ASN A 118 -12.32 -18.10 -8.87
N ALA A 119 -12.75 -17.30 -7.89
CA ALA A 119 -12.94 -15.87 -8.05
C ALA A 119 -11.66 -15.04 -8.16
N LEU A 120 -10.47 -15.61 -7.94
CA LEU A 120 -9.19 -14.92 -8.13
C LEU A 120 -8.93 -14.61 -9.61
N HIS A 121 -8.48 -13.39 -9.90
CA HIS A 121 -8.22 -12.93 -11.27
C HIS A 121 -6.88 -12.20 -11.38
N PHE A 122 -6.24 -12.38 -12.53
CA PHE A 122 -4.94 -11.82 -12.86
C PHE A 122 -5.04 -10.89 -14.07
N PHE A 123 -4.23 -9.83 -14.06
CA PHE A 123 -4.04 -8.98 -15.22
C PHE A 123 -2.58 -8.53 -15.33
N SER A 124 -1.92 -8.88 -16.43
CA SER A 124 -0.58 -8.39 -16.76
C SER A 124 -0.70 -7.09 -17.55
N THR A 125 -0.10 -6.03 -17.04
CA THR A 125 -0.02 -4.75 -17.78
C THR A 125 1.05 -4.78 -18.87
N GLU A 126 2.03 -5.67 -18.74
CA GLU A 126 3.11 -5.85 -19.72
C GLU A 126 2.60 -6.61 -20.94
N ASP A 127 1.92 -7.74 -20.72
CA ASP A 127 1.41 -8.60 -21.80
C ASP A 127 0.00 -8.23 -22.25
N GLN A 128 -0.70 -7.40 -21.46
CA GLN A 128 -2.11 -7.02 -21.68
C GLN A 128 -3.07 -8.22 -21.69
N THR A 129 -2.74 -9.27 -20.95
CA THR A 129 -3.53 -10.51 -20.86
C THR A 129 -4.15 -10.70 -19.48
N ALA A 130 -5.22 -11.48 -19.44
CA ALA A 130 -5.88 -11.94 -18.22
C ALA A 130 -5.24 -13.23 -17.63
N GLU A 131 -3.92 -13.35 -17.78
CA GLU A 131 -3.15 -14.52 -17.34
C GLU A 131 -2.26 -14.15 -16.14
N HIS A 132 -1.84 -15.17 -15.40
CA HIS A 132 -0.80 -15.03 -14.39
C HIS A 132 0.55 -14.84 -15.09
N SER A 133 0.94 -13.57 -15.28
CA SER A 133 2.26 -13.18 -15.80
C SER A 133 2.87 -12.10 -14.92
N VAL A 134 3.91 -12.46 -14.16
CA VAL A 134 4.46 -11.60 -13.09
C VAL A 134 5.43 -10.55 -13.67
N PRO A 135 5.30 -9.25 -13.34
CA PRO A 135 4.37 -8.67 -12.37
C PRO A 135 2.93 -8.55 -12.88
N CYS A 136 1.96 -9.03 -12.10
CA CYS A 136 0.53 -8.92 -12.43
C CYS A 136 -0.28 -8.26 -11.32
N LYS A 137 -1.44 -7.73 -11.70
CA LYS A 137 -2.49 -7.26 -10.80
C LYS A 137 -3.34 -8.44 -10.36
N VAL A 138 -3.62 -8.52 -9.07
CA VAL A 138 -4.49 -9.54 -8.47
C VAL A 138 -5.76 -8.88 -7.97
N SER A 139 -6.91 -9.42 -8.37
CA SER A 139 -8.23 -8.89 -8.05
C SER A 139 -9.28 -10.00 -7.94
N CYS A 140 -10.48 -9.65 -7.50
CA CYS A 140 -11.62 -10.57 -7.50
C CYS A 140 -12.44 -10.44 -8.80
N ASN A 141 -12.66 -11.53 -9.52
CA ASN A 141 -13.49 -11.57 -10.75
C ASN A 141 -14.98 -11.33 -10.49
N VAL A 142 -15.43 -11.44 -9.24
CA VAL A 142 -16.84 -11.25 -8.84
C VAL A 142 -17.12 -9.79 -8.51
N CYS A 143 -16.50 -9.24 -7.47
CA CYS A 143 -16.74 -7.85 -7.04
C CYS A 143 -15.75 -6.83 -7.62
N ARG A 144 -14.77 -7.26 -8.42
CA ARG A 144 -13.73 -6.42 -9.04
C ARG A 144 -12.82 -5.68 -8.05
N SER A 145 -12.90 -5.99 -6.76
CA SER A 145 -12.02 -5.36 -5.76
C SER A 145 -10.56 -5.69 -6.09
N PRO A 146 -9.69 -4.66 -6.21
CA PRO A 146 -8.26 -4.86 -6.33
C PRO A 146 -7.70 -5.37 -4.99
N ILE A 147 -6.75 -6.31 -5.03
CA ILE A 147 -6.22 -6.99 -3.83
C ILE A 147 -4.75 -6.63 -3.62
N PHE A 148 -3.89 -6.94 -4.59
CA PHE A 148 -2.46 -6.61 -4.57
C PHE A 148 -1.84 -6.68 -5.97
N ASP A 149 -0.62 -6.15 -6.13
CA ASP A 149 0.28 -6.56 -7.22
C ASP A 149 1.15 -7.72 -6.76
N GLU A 150 1.24 -8.77 -7.55
CA GLU A 150 2.31 -9.75 -7.41
C GLU A 150 3.53 -9.24 -8.17
N GLY A 151 4.58 -8.89 -7.45
CA GLY A 151 5.90 -8.62 -8.02
C GLY A 151 6.76 -9.88 -8.11
N ARG A 152 7.96 -9.71 -8.66
CA ARG A 152 8.96 -10.80 -8.76
C ARG A 152 9.40 -11.30 -7.38
N ASN A 153 9.58 -10.37 -6.42
CA ASN A 153 10.12 -10.68 -5.09
C ASN A 153 9.15 -10.40 -3.95
N THR A 154 8.15 -9.56 -4.17
CA THR A 154 7.27 -9.00 -3.14
C THR A 154 5.82 -8.98 -3.59
N VAL A 155 4.92 -8.85 -2.63
CA VAL A 155 3.51 -8.51 -2.83
C VAL A 155 3.33 -7.04 -2.46
N LEU A 156 2.66 -6.26 -3.31
CA LEU A 156 2.26 -4.89 -3.01
C LEU A 156 0.76 -4.87 -2.71
N ALA A 157 0.41 -5.11 -1.45
CA ALA A 157 -0.98 -5.22 -1.00
C ALA A 157 -1.66 -3.88 -0.82
N TYR A 158 -2.96 -3.82 -1.09
CA TYR A 158 -3.72 -2.58 -1.00
C TYR A 158 -4.46 -2.48 0.34
N PRO A 159 -4.15 -1.48 1.18
CA PRO A 159 -4.72 -1.36 2.53
C PRO A 159 -6.24 -1.28 2.59
N SER A 160 -6.88 -0.78 1.53
CA SER A 160 -8.35 -0.71 1.43
C SER A 160 -9.04 -2.08 1.46
N SER A 161 -8.32 -3.17 1.17
CA SER A 161 -8.85 -4.54 1.20
C SER A 161 -8.56 -5.27 2.53
N PHE A 162 -7.82 -4.65 3.46
CA PHE A 162 -7.54 -5.23 4.77
C PHE A 162 -8.69 -5.02 5.76
N ARG A 163 -8.89 -6.00 6.64
CA ARG A 163 -9.85 -5.92 7.75
C ARG A 163 -9.12 -5.52 9.03
N PHE A 164 -8.99 -4.22 9.25
CA PHE A 164 -8.42 -3.70 10.50
C PHE A 164 -9.45 -3.68 11.62
N LYS A 165 -9.01 -4.01 12.84
CA LYS A 165 -9.82 -3.85 14.04
C LYS A 165 -10.18 -2.38 14.22
N ASP A 166 -11.45 -2.10 14.52
CA ASP A 166 -11.99 -0.75 14.73
C ASP A 166 -11.72 0.24 13.58
N ASN A 167 -11.48 -0.27 12.35
CA ASN A 167 -11.07 0.52 11.19
C ASN A 167 -9.81 1.36 11.39
N ARG A 168 -8.93 0.97 12.32
CA ARG A 168 -7.68 1.67 12.61
C ARG A 168 -6.53 1.06 11.82
N ILE A 169 -6.01 1.83 10.88
CA ILE A 169 -4.88 1.39 10.06
C ILE A 169 -3.60 1.41 10.92
N PRO A 170 -2.83 0.30 10.98
CA PRO A 170 -1.56 0.24 11.70
C PRO A 170 -0.55 1.29 11.23
N LEU A 171 0.35 1.69 12.12
CA LEU A 171 1.43 2.63 11.78
C LEU A 171 2.37 2.09 10.70
N ASP A 172 2.59 0.78 10.65
CA ASP A 172 3.50 0.16 9.68
C ASP A 172 2.99 0.24 8.23
N PHE A 173 1.69 0.50 8.06
CA PHE A 173 1.06 0.70 6.76
C PHE A 173 1.20 2.15 6.27
N GLN A 174 1.60 3.08 7.14
CA GLN A 174 1.72 4.49 6.79
C GLN A 174 2.77 4.69 5.69
N PRO A 175 2.43 5.40 4.61
CA PRO A 175 3.31 5.54 3.46
C PRO A 175 4.52 6.39 3.82
N THR A 176 5.69 5.95 3.35
CA THR A 176 6.97 6.65 3.59
C THR A 176 7.34 7.60 2.46
N ALA A 177 6.62 7.51 1.32
CA ALA A 177 6.83 8.34 0.16
C ALA A 177 5.61 8.34 -0.77
N HIS A 178 5.46 9.43 -1.52
CA HIS A 178 4.78 9.42 -2.80
C HIS A 178 5.81 9.24 -3.90
N ILE A 179 5.53 8.35 -4.85
CA ILE A 179 6.36 8.07 -6.01
C ILE A 179 5.60 8.44 -7.28
N PHE A 180 6.34 8.80 -8.34
CA PHE A 180 5.79 9.29 -9.60
C PHE A 180 4.88 10.53 -9.44
N TYR A 181 5.15 11.36 -8.43
CA TYR A 181 4.30 12.49 -8.03
C TYR A 181 4.20 13.59 -9.09
N GLY A 182 5.11 13.63 -10.06
CA GLY A 182 5.00 14.52 -11.23
C GLY A 182 3.81 14.22 -12.13
N GLN A 183 3.19 13.04 -12.01
CA GLN A 183 2.01 12.61 -12.77
C GLN A 183 0.70 12.75 -11.98
N ARG A 184 0.75 13.31 -10.77
CA ARG A 184 -0.43 13.46 -9.90
C ARG A 184 -1.55 14.25 -10.57
N VAL A 185 -2.78 13.89 -10.24
CA VAL A 185 -4.00 14.63 -10.67
C VAL A 185 -4.59 15.50 -9.55
N MET A 186 -3.97 15.49 -8.37
CA MET A 186 -4.26 16.40 -7.27
C MET A 186 -3.02 16.54 -6.38
N ASP A 187 -2.89 17.69 -5.72
CA ASP A 187 -1.88 17.88 -4.67
C ASP A 187 -2.29 17.17 -3.37
N VAL A 188 -1.31 16.60 -2.67
CA VAL A 188 -1.46 15.89 -1.41
C VAL A 188 -0.49 16.49 -0.36
N PRO A 189 -0.93 17.51 0.39
CA PRO A 189 -0.10 18.17 1.41
C PRO A 189 -0.19 17.45 2.77
N ASP A 190 0.39 16.26 2.87
CA ASP A 190 0.33 15.36 4.04
C ASP A 190 1.63 15.22 4.85
N GLY A 191 2.68 15.94 4.46
CA GLY A 191 4.02 15.91 5.05
C GLY A 191 4.89 14.73 4.62
N VAL A 192 4.40 13.83 3.76
CA VAL A 192 5.14 12.65 3.28
C VAL A 192 6.04 13.03 2.10
N PRO A 193 7.31 12.60 2.04
CA PRO A 193 8.22 12.92 0.93
C PRO A 193 7.66 12.61 -0.45
N LYS A 194 7.79 13.56 -1.40
CA LYS A 194 7.27 13.45 -2.77
C LYS A 194 8.42 13.23 -3.76
N TRP A 195 8.38 12.17 -4.56
CA TRP A 195 9.42 11.82 -5.53
C TRP A 195 8.87 11.85 -6.95
N SER A 196 9.62 12.41 -7.90
CA SER A 196 9.19 12.52 -9.30
C SER A 196 9.09 11.16 -10.01
N GLY A 197 9.81 10.15 -9.50
CA GLY A 197 9.79 8.76 -9.91
C GLY A 197 9.93 7.86 -8.67
N HIS A 198 10.86 6.91 -8.68
CA HIS A 198 11.11 6.05 -7.52
C HIS A 198 11.75 6.80 -6.34
N LYS A 199 11.43 6.34 -5.12
CA LYS A 199 12.01 6.85 -3.85
C LYS A 199 13.51 6.58 -3.84
N GLY A 200 14.32 7.61 -3.58
CA GLY A 200 15.78 7.49 -3.50
C GLY A 200 16.52 7.54 -4.85
N GLU A 201 15.81 7.36 -5.96
CA GLU A 201 16.41 7.29 -7.30
C GLU A 201 16.02 8.47 -8.19
N SER A 202 15.03 9.26 -7.77
CA SER A 202 14.48 10.36 -8.56
C SER A 202 14.58 11.70 -7.84
N LYS A 203 14.10 12.79 -8.45
CA LYS A 203 14.11 14.11 -7.82
C LYS A 203 13.10 14.17 -6.67
N LEU A 204 13.56 14.59 -5.49
CA LEU A 204 12.68 14.98 -4.39
C LEU A 204 11.98 16.30 -4.75
N MET A 205 10.65 16.29 -4.74
CA MET A 205 9.79 17.40 -5.12
C MET A 205 9.31 18.18 -3.90
N GLN A 206 8.95 19.44 -4.13
CA GLN A 206 8.24 20.24 -3.14
C GLN A 206 6.81 19.70 -2.95
N GLU A 207 6.26 19.93 -1.76
CA GLU A 207 4.96 19.39 -1.38
C GLU A 207 3.78 20.08 -2.11
N ILE A 208 3.87 21.40 -2.27
CA ILE A 208 2.90 22.23 -2.99
C ILE A 208 3.66 23.03 -4.04
N GLU A 209 3.17 23.07 -5.28
CA GLU A 209 3.69 23.97 -6.30
C GLU A 209 3.11 25.39 -6.12
N GLU A 210 3.99 26.39 -6.06
CA GLU A 210 3.59 27.80 -5.93
C GLU A 210 3.11 28.40 -7.27
N LYS A 211 3.25 27.66 -8.37
CA LYS A 211 2.88 28.13 -9.71
C LYS A 211 1.37 28.08 -9.91
N GLU A 212 0.82 29.21 -10.29
CA GLU A 212 -0.60 29.38 -10.57
C GLU A 212 -1.00 28.61 -11.85
N GLY A 213 -2.03 27.77 -11.77
CA GLY A 213 -2.67 27.15 -12.94
C GLY A 213 -2.42 25.65 -13.18
N THR A 214 -1.71 24.93 -12.31
CA THR A 214 -1.44 23.49 -12.51
C THR A 214 -2.26 22.51 -11.66
N LEU A 215 -3.12 22.96 -10.75
CA LEU A 215 -4.30 22.27 -10.12
C LEU A 215 -4.88 23.25 -9.07
N PRO A 216 -6.19 23.22 -8.73
CA PRO A 216 -6.86 24.36 -8.09
C PRO A 216 -6.30 24.68 -6.69
N LYS A 217 -6.01 25.97 -6.45
CA LYS A 217 -5.64 26.54 -5.15
C LYS A 217 -6.62 26.06 -4.08
N TYR A 218 -6.11 25.34 -3.09
CA TYR A 218 -6.82 25.04 -1.84
C TYR A 218 -7.49 26.33 -1.33
N LYS A 219 -8.83 26.38 -1.32
CA LYS A 219 -9.61 27.53 -0.85
C LYS A 219 -9.71 27.61 0.68
N GLY A 220 -9.01 26.76 1.41
CA GLY A 220 -8.89 26.88 2.87
C GLY A 220 -7.79 27.90 3.19
N LYS A 221 -8.09 28.85 4.09
CA LYS A 221 -7.07 29.79 4.57
C LYS A 221 -5.91 28.98 5.19
N PRO A 222 -4.65 29.24 4.81
CA PRO A 222 -3.52 28.64 5.50
C PRO A 222 -3.58 29.05 6.98
N TYR A 223 -3.53 28.08 7.88
CA TYR A 223 -3.40 28.37 9.31
C TYR A 223 -1.99 28.93 9.53
N THR A 224 -1.87 30.25 9.65
CA THR A 224 -0.61 30.88 10.03
C THR A 224 -0.37 30.59 11.51
N TYR A 225 0.58 29.71 11.82
CA TYR A 225 1.10 29.60 13.17
C TYR A 225 1.95 30.84 13.47
N THR A 226 1.34 31.86 14.08
CA THR A 226 2.07 32.97 14.68
C THR A 226 2.65 32.49 16.00
N LYS A 227 3.97 32.29 16.01
CA LYS A 227 4.72 31.97 17.22
C LYS A 227 4.81 33.24 18.07
N GLY A 228 3.83 33.46 18.95
CA GLY A 228 3.92 34.49 19.97
C GLY A 228 2.61 35.21 20.26
N GLU A 229 1.70 34.55 20.97
CA GLU A 229 0.80 35.25 21.89
C GLU A 229 0.86 34.50 23.22
N LYS A 230 1.58 35.12 24.17
CA LYS A 230 1.49 34.78 25.59
C LYS A 230 0.10 35.18 26.08
N GLU A 231 -0.45 34.33 26.94
CA GLU A 231 -1.44 34.61 28.00
C GLU A 231 -2.36 35.83 27.82
N ALA A 232 -3.66 35.59 27.64
CA ALA A 232 -4.70 36.35 28.34
C ALA A 232 -6.06 35.63 28.33
N GLN A 233 -6.56 35.38 29.54
CA GLN A 233 -7.96 35.45 29.96
C GLN A 233 -8.93 34.37 29.45
N GLY A 234 -9.29 33.47 30.37
CA GLY A 234 -10.52 32.70 30.28
C GLY A 234 -11.74 33.60 30.49
N PRO A 235 -12.93 33.20 30.01
CA PRO A 235 -14.16 33.90 30.34
C PRO A 235 -14.64 33.48 31.73
N ASP A 236 -14.83 34.52 32.53
CA ASP A 236 -15.70 34.62 33.70
C ASP A 236 -17.16 34.25 33.34
N THR A 237 -17.91 33.84 34.37
CA THR A 237 -19.28 33.25 34.42
C THR A 237 -19.43 31.76 34.08
#